data_AF-A0A2D4GBK8-F1
#
_entry.id   AF-A0A2D4GBK8-F1
#
_cell.length_a   1.000
_cell.length_b   1.000
_cell.length_c   1.000
_cell.angle_alpha   90.00
_cell.angle_beta   90.00
_cell.angle_gamma   90.00
#
_symmetry.space_group_name_H-M   'P 1'
#
loop_
_entity.id
_entity.type
_entity.pdbx_description
1 polymer ?
#
loop_
_entity_poly.entity_id
_entity_poly.type
_entity_poly.pdbx_seq_one_letter_code
_entity_poly.pdbx_strand_id
1 'polypeptide(L)'
;MKLNPQQAPLYGDCIITILLTEDDHVESDDVIFYLVFTGSALQHCTSTRKLDSGRLETVAPGHDCCETVKVSLCATKQGHPLLVVAEESLQFVQDEAYDAAQFLASCAGNQQALNFTRFLDRSRPPAGDLDFLDEKVTLAFRHLKLPTEWNVLG
;
A
#
# COMPACT_ATOMS: atom_id res chain seq x y z
N MET A 1 -7.28 -15.80 -9.59
CA MET A 1 -6.67 -14.47 -9.86
C MET A 1 -5.19 -14.44 -9.48
N LYS A 2 -4.43 -13.42 -9.91
CA LYS A 2 -3.06 -13.10 -9.42
C LYS A 2 -2.92 -11.62 -9.13
N LEU A 3 -2.24 -11.27 -8.04
CA LEU A 3 -1.94 -9.90 -7.64
C LEU A 3 -0.51 -9.53 -8.03
N ASN A 4 -0.31 -8.32 -8.56
CA ASN A 4 1.00 -7.77 -8.83
C ASN A 4 1.06 -6.28 -8.45
N PRO A 5 1.92 -5.87 -7.50
CA PRO A 5 2.82 -6.70 -6.69
C PRO A 5 2.07 -7.60 -5.68
N GLN A 6 2.76 -8.60 -5.13
CA GLN A 6 2.26 -9.46 -4.02
C GLN A 6 2.53 -8.87 -2.62
N GLN A 7 3.19 -7.71 -2.58
CA GLN A 7 3.50 -6.99 -1.36
C GLN A 7 3.00 -5.56 -1.46
N ALA A 8 2.52 -5.01 -0.35
CA ALA A 8 2.18 -3.60 -0.22
C ALA A 8 2.84 -3.01 1.03
N PRO A 9 3.27 -1.75 1.00
CA PRO A 9 3.80 -1.11 2.19
C PRO A 9 2.67 -0.85 3.21
N LEU A 10 3.02 -0.75 4.50
CA LEU A 10 2.05 -0.43 5.56
C LEU A 10 1.26 0.86 5.32
N TYR A 11 1.87 1.87 4.70
CA TYR A 11 1.20 3.13 4.40
C TYR A 11 0.26 3.05 3.18
N GLY A 12 0.19 1.89 2.50
CA GLY A 12 -0.66 1.68 1.33
C GLY A 12 -0.20 2.49 0.12
N ASP A 13 -1.17 2.97 -0.67
CA ASP A 13 -0.93 3.86 -1.81
C ASP A 13 -0.02 3.26 -2.90
N CYS A 14 0.02 1.93 -2.98
CA CYS A 14 0.61 1.22 -4.11
C CYS A 14 -0.49 0.73 -5.06
N ILE A 15 -0.24 0.80 -6.36
CA ILE A 15 -1.15 0.27 -7.36
C ILE A 15 -0.96 -1.25 -7.40
N ILE A 16 -2.05 -1.99 -7.21
CA ILE A 16 -2.09 -3.45 -7.38
C ILE A 16 -2.85 -3.73 -8.67
N THR A 17 -2.17 -4.39 -9.61
CA THR A 17 -2.80 -5.01 -10.78
C THR A 17 -3.33 -6.39 -10.41
N ILE A 18 -4.58 -6.67 -10.77
CA ILE A 18 -5.21 -7.98 -10.62
C ILE A 18 -5.34 -8.60 -12.00
N LEU A 19 -4.72 -9.76 -12.19
CA LEU A 19 -4.92 -10.58 -13.38
C LEU A 19 -5.98 -11.64 -13.08
N LEU A 20 -7.09 -11.57 -13.81
CA LEU A 20 -8.17 -12.54 -13.75
C LEU A 20 -7.77 -13.81 -14.51
N THR A 21 -7.97 -14.98 -13.91
CA THR A 21 -7.85 -16.26 -14.60
C THR A 21 -9.15 -16.59 -15.35
N GLU A 22 -9.13 -17.57 -16.26
CA GLU A 22 -10.33 -17.96 -17.04
C GLU A 22 -11.52 -18.29 -16.13
N ASP A 23 -11.26 -18.91 -14.97
CA ASP A 23 -12.28 -19.23 -13.96
C ASP A 23 -12.85 -18.01 -13.22
N ASP A 24 -12.15 -16.87 -13.23
CA ASP A 24 -12.57 -15.64 -12.54
C ASP A 24 -13.38 -14.71 -13.47
N HIS A 25 -13.44 -15.02 -14.77
CA HIS A 25 -14.06 -14.15 -15.76
C HIS A 25 -15.57 -14.15 -15.59
N VAL A 26 -16.13 -12.96 -15.37
CA VAL A 26 -17.57 -12.74 -15.45
C VAL A 26 -17.86 -12.04 -16.77
N GLU A 27 -18.51 -12.74 -17.70
CA GLU A 27 -18.80 -12.26 -19.06
C GLU A 27 -19.93 -11.20 -19.09
N SER A 28 -19.75 -10.07 -18.41
CA SER A 28 -20.70 -8.96 -18.46
C SER A 28 -20.05 -7.63 -18.05
N ASP A 29 -20.27 -6.59 -18.85
CA ASP A 29 -19.68 -5.25 -18.62
C ASP A 29 -20.33 -4.45 -17.49
N ASP A 30 -21.47 -4.91 -16.95
CA ASP A 30 -22.18 -4.29 -15.83
C ASP A 30 -21.78 -4.87 -14.46
N VAL A 31 -20.73 -5.69 -14.42
CA VAL A 31 -20.19 -6.28 -13.19
C VAL A 31 -19.21 -5.29 -12.55
N ILE A 32 -19.45 -5.00 -11.27
CA ILE A 32 -18.57 -4.18 -10.44
C ILE A 32 -17.77 -5.10 -9.55
N PHE A 33 -16.45 -4.90 -9.55
CA PHE A 33 -15.51 -5.67 -8.75
C PHE A 33 -14.99 -4.86 -7.56
N TYR A 34 -14.88 -5.52 -6.42
CA TYR A 34 -14.28 -5.01 -5.19
C TYR A 34 -13.21 -5.97 -4.70
N LEU A 35 -12.20 -5.45 -4.00
CA LEU A 35 -11.26 -6.26 -3.25
C LEU A 35 -11.49 -6.08 -1.76
N VAL A 36 -11.55 -7.21 -1.06
CA VAL A 36 -11.67 -7.26 0.39
C VAL A 36 -10.41 -7.87 0.97
N PHE A 37 -9.61 -7.04 1.65
CA PHE A 37 -8.40 -7.45 2.35
C PHE A 37 -8.78 -7.80 3.79
N THR A 38 -8.51 -9.02 4.23
CA THR A 38 -8.84 -9.52 5.56
C THR A 38 -7.54 -9.91 6.27
N GLY A 39 -7.11 -9.05 7.20
CA GLY A 39 -5.99 -9.32 8.10
C GLY A 39 -6.46 -9.82 9.46
N SER A 40 -5.53 -9.84 10.41
CA SER A 40 -5.72 -10.34 11.76
C SER A 40 -6.66 -9.47 12.61
N ALA A 41 -6.54 -8.15 12.48
CA ALA A 41 -7.31 -7.17 13.24
C ALA A 41 -8.15 -6.23 12.36
N LEU A 42 -7.77 -6.06 11.09
CA LEU A 42 -8.41 -5.11 10.17
C LEU A 42 -8.96 -5.81 8.92
N GLN A 43 -10.08 -5.26 8.42
CA GLN A 43 -10.65 -5.62 7.13
C GLN A 43 -10.85 -4.35 6.29
N HIS A 44 -10.32 -4.35 5.08
CA HIS A 44 -10.41 -3.22 4.15
C HIS A 44 -11.19 -3.60 2.90
N CYS A 45 -11.99 -2.68 2.37
CA CYS A 45 -12.70 -2.85 1.12
C CYS A 45 -12.30 -1.74 0.17
N THR A 46 -11.84 -2.09 -1.04
CA THR A 46 -11.44 -1.13 -2.08
C THR A 46 -12.21 -1.37 -3.37
N SER A 47 -12.54 -0.29 -4.06
CA SER A 47 -13.08 -0.36 -5.42
C SER A 47 -11.96 -0.71 -6.40
N THR A 48 -12.32 -1.42 -7.48
CA THR A 48 -11.39 -1.67 -8.58
C THR A 48 -11.75 -0.83 -9.80
N ARG A 49 -10.76 -0.60 -10.66
CA ARG A 49 -10.91 -0.03 -12.00
C ARG A 49 -10.61 -1.12 -13.02
N LYS A 50 -11.55 -1.39 -13.92
CA LYS A 50 -11.33 -2.30 -15.05
C LYS A 50 -10.42 -1.63 -16.09
N LEU A 51 -9.34 -2.29 -16.47
CA LEU A 51 -8.46 -1.86 -17.56
C LEU A 51 -8.85 -2.51 -18.88
N ASP A 52 -9.08 -3.82 -18.83
CA ASP A 52 -9.50 -4.66 -19.96
C ASP A 52 -10.29 -5.88 -19.43
N SER A 53 -10.57 -6.86 -20.29
CA SER A 53 -11.34 -8.06 -19.91
C SER A 53 -10.65 -8.93 -18.86
N GLY A 54 -9.31 -8.92 -18.79
CA GLY A 54 -8.52 -9.78 -17.91
C GLY A 54 -7.79 -9.04 -16.79
N ARG A 55 -7.83 -7.70 -16.77
CA ARG A 55 -7.06 -6.88 -15.84
C ARG A 55 -7.89 -5.83 -15.12
N LEU A 56 -7.73 -5.80 -13.80
CA LEU A 56 -8.24 -4.75 -12.92
C LEU A 56 -7.07 -4.06 -12.22
N GLU A 57 -7.33 -2.87 -11.70
CA GLU A 57 -6.42 -2.16 -10.79
C GLU A 57 -7.15 -1.71 -9.53
N THR A 58 -6.44 -1.71 -8.41
CA THR A 58 -6.84 -1.02 -7.18
C THR A 58 -5.65 -0.26 -6.60
N VAL A 59 -5.93 0.64 -5.69
CA VAL A 59 -4.93 1.17 -4.76
C VAL A 59 -4.98 0.34 -3.47
N ALA A 60 -3.82 -0.07 -2.95
CA ALA A 60 -3.73 -0.79 -1.68
C ALA A 60 -4.10 0.14 -0.51
N PRO A 61 -4.90 -0.33 0.47
CA PRO A 61 -5.18 0.44 1.67
C PRO A 61 -3.94 0.50 2.57
N GLY A 62 -3.90 1.49 3.47
CA GLY A 62 -2.97 1.46 4.60
C GLY A 62 -3.35 0.34 5.58
N HIS A 63 -2.35 -0.28 6.21
CA HIS A 63 -2.50 -1.41 7.13
C HIS A 63 -1.69 -1.20 8.40
N ASP A 64 -2.13 -1.76 9.53
CA ASP A 64 -1.61 -1.41 10.84
C ASP A 64 -0.41 -2.25 11.29
N CYS A 65 -0.18 -3.43 10.70
CA CYS A 65 0.96 -4.28 11.01
C CYS A 65 1.46 -5.09 9.79
N CYS A 66 2.67 -5.64 9.90
CA CYS A 66 3.22 -6.52 8.87
C CYS A 66 2.57 -7.90 8.97
N GLU A 67 1.75 -8.27 8.00
CA GLU A 67 1.11 -9.57 7.95
C GLU A 67 0.73 -9.98 6.54
N THR A 68 0.54 -11.29 6.34
CA THR A 68 -0.06 -11.81 5.11
C THR A 68 -1.57 -11.83 5.29
N VAL A 69 -2.27 -11.07 4.45
CA VAL A 69 -3.73 -10.96 4.47
C VAL A 69 -4.36 -11.78 3.36
N LYS A 70 -5.59 -12.24 3.60
CA LYS A 70 -6.41 -12.84 2.55
C LYS A 70 -7.08 -11.72 1.74
N VAL A 71 -6.97 -11.78 0.43
CA VAL A 71 -7.59 -10.85 -0.51
C VAL A 71 -8.67 -11.59 -1.29
N SER A 72 -9.93 -11.23 -1.07
CA SER A 72 -11.07 -11.79 -1.79
C SER A 72 -11.51 -10.81 -2.89
N LEU A 73 -11.58 -11.28 -4.13
CA LEU A 73 -12.20 -10.57 -5.24
C LEU A 73 -13.71 -10.83 -5.22
N CYS A 74 -14.47 -9.77 -5.02
CA CYS A 74 -15.92 -9.82 -4.96
C CYS A 74 -16.51 -9.18 -6.21
N ALA A 75 -17.48 -9.86 -6.83
CA ALA A 75 -18.22 -9.38 -7.98
C ALA A 75 -19.68 -9.15 -7.61
N THR A 76 -20.27 -8.06 -8.08
CA THR A 76 -21.71 -7.82 -7.98
C THR A 76 -22.23 -7.19 -9.26
N LYS A 77 -23.50 -7.45 -9.55
CA LYS A 77 -24.27 -6.90 -10.67
C LYS A 77 -25.58 -6.37 -10.11
N GLN A 78 -26.15 -5.36 -10.74
CA GLN A 78 -27.42 -4.78 -10.29
C GLN A 78 -28.50 -5.87 -10.12
N GLY A 79 -29.14 -5.90 -8.96
CA GLY A 79 -30.18 -6.88 -8.62
C GLY A 79 -29.67 -8.29 -8.28
N HIS A 80 -28.35 -8.51 -8.19
CA HIS A 80 -27.73 -9.80 -7.86
C HIS A 80 -26.92 -9.69 -6.55
N PRO A 81 -26.78 -10.78 -5.79
CA PRO A 81 -25.97 -10.79 -4.57
C PRO A 81 -24.48 -10.56 -4.89
N LEU A 82 -23.74 -10.05 -3.90
CA LEU A 82 -22.29 -10.02 -3.94
C LEU A 82 -21.75 -11.45 -3.82
N LEU A 83 -20.84 -11.83 -4.71
CA LEU A 83 -20.22 -13.14 -4.73
C LEU A 83 -18.71 -13.01 -4.67
N VAL A 84 -18.05 -13.86 -3.87
CA VAL A 84 -16.59 -14.01 -3.94
C VAL A 84 -16.28 -14.91 -5.12
N VAL A 85 -15.51 -14.40 -6.08
CA VAL A 85 -15.18 -15.11 -7.33
C VAL A 85 -13.75 -15.64 -7.34
N ALA A 86 -12.85 -15.03 -6.57
CA ALA A 86 -11.47 -15.49 -6.41
C ALA A 86 -10.88 -15.05 -5.08
N GLU A 87 -9.84 -15.76 -4.62
CA GLU A 87 -9.06 -15.39 -3.45
C GLU A 87 -7.56 -15.49 -3.77
N GLU A 88 -6.76 -14.65 -3.12
CA GLU A 88 -5.29 -14.69 -3.15
C GLU A 88 -4.74 -14.09 -1.85
N SER A 89 -3.44 -14.19 -1.63
CA SER A 89 -2.75 -13.59 -0.49
C SER A 89 -1.93 -12.36 -0.91
N LEU A 90 -1.83 -11.39 0.00
CA LEU A 90 -0.96 -10.22 -0.15
C LEU A 90 -0.25 -9.97 1.17
N GLN A 91 1.02 -9.61 1.12
CA GLN A 91 1.80 -9.31 2.32
C GLN A 91 1.93 -7.80 2.52
N PHE A 92 1.49 -7.31 3.67
CA PHE A 92 1.84 -5.98 4.14
C PHE A 92 3.23 -5.99 4.77
N VAL A 93 4.09 -5.06 4.36
CA VAL A 93 5.50 -5.00 4.77
C VAL A 93 5.92 -3.60 5.21
N GLN A 94 6.92 -3.56 6.08
CA GLN A 94 7.74 -2.37 6.30
C GLN A 94 8.81 -2.35 5.21
N ASP A 95 8.75 -1.33 4.37
CA ASP A 95 9.76 -1.09 3.33
C ASP A 95 10.78 -0.05 3.81
N GLU A 96 11.79 0.18 2.98
CA GLU A 96 12.87 1.13 3.28
C GLU A 96 12.36 2.56 3.52
N ALA A 97 11.27 2.96 2.86
CA ALA A 97 10.66 4.28 3.06
C ALA A 97 10.04 4.40 4.45
N TYR A 98 9.38 3.35 4.93
CA TYR A 98 8.85 3.30 6.29
C TYR A 98 9.96 3.30 7.35
N ASP A 99 11.03 2.53 7.14
CA ASP A 99 12.21 2.52 8.01
C ASP A 99 12.89 3.90 8.06
N ALA A 100 13.03 4.55 6.90
CA ALA A 100 13.57 5.91 6.80
C ALA A 100 12.67 6.91 7.54
N ALA A 101 11.34 6.81 7.40
CA ALA A 101 10.41 7.67 8.12
C ALA A 101 10.53 7.48 9.64
N GLN A 102 10.59 6.25 10.14
CA GLN A 102 10.82 5.96 11.56
C GLN A 102 12.14 6.53 12.06
N PHE A 103 13.21 6.32 11.30
CA PHE A 103 14.53 6.83 11.64
C PHE A 103 14.52 8.37 11.73
N LEU A 104 13.97 9.05 10.73
CA LEU A 104 13.84 10.50 10.71
C LEU A 104 12.98 11.01 11.87
N ALA A 105 11.87 10.34 12.18
CA ALA A 105 11.02 10.68 13.32
C ALA A 105 11.79 10.57 14.65
N SER A 106 12.62 9.52 14.81
CA SER A 106 13.43 9.31 16.01
C SER A 106 14.58 10.33 16.16
N CYS A 107 14.99 10.95 15.05
CA CYS A 107 16.06 11.96 15.02
C CYS A 107 15.54 13.39 15.19
N ALA A 108 14.23 13.62 15.23
CA ALA A 108 13.66 14.96 15.43
C ALA A 108 14.24 15.59 16.71
N GLY A 109 14.66 16.86 16.65
CA GLY A 109 15.31 17.57 17.76
C GLY A 109 16.75 17.12 18.09
N ASN A 110 17.29 16.06 17.47
CA ASN A 110 18.64 15.57 17.77
C ASN A 110 19.72 16.35 16.98
N GLN A 111 20.42 17.26 17.68
CA GLN A 111 21.50 18.06 17.10
C GLN A 111 22.66 17.24 16.52
N GLN A 112 22.95 16.06 17.06
CA GLN A 112 24.01 15.19 16.54
C GLN A 112 23.56 14.55 15.21
N ALA A 113 22.30 14.14 15.09
CA ALA A 113 21.74 13.61 13.84
C ALA A 113 21.80 14.65 12.71
N LEU A 114 21.56 15.93 13.00
CA LEU A 114 21.72 17.03 12.04
C LEU A 114 23.17 17.21 11.55
N ASN A 115 24.17 16.82 12.34
CA ASN A 115 25.55 16.82 11.85
C ASN A 115 25.81 15.70 10.83
N PHE A 116 25.07 14.58 10.91
CA PHE A 116 25.19 13.46 9.99
C PHE A 116 24.57 13.72 8.61
N THR A 117 23.55 14.59 8.50
CA THR A 117 22.94 14.93 7.20
C THR A 117 23.93 15.55 6.22
N ARG A 118 24.99 16.19 6.73
CA ARG A 118 26.10 16.76 5.93
C ARG A 118 26.87 15.71 5.12
N PHE A 119 26.79 14.44 5.50
CA PHE A 119 27.39 13.34 4.74
C PHE A 119 26.49 12.83 3.61
N LEU A 120 25.18 13.09 3.67
CA LEU A 120 24.23 12.69 2.63
C LEU A 120 24.42 13.48 1.33
N ASP A 121 24.95 14.70 1.40
CA ASP A 121 25.30 15.50 0.21
C ASP A 121 26.29 14.79 -0.71
N ARG A 122 27.11 13.88 -0.17
CA ARG A 122 28.11 13.12 -0.94
C ARG A 122 27.54 11.85 -1.59
N SER A 123 26.38 11.41 -1.17
CA SER A 123 25.71 10.19 -1.64
C SER A 123 24.31 10.49 -2.20
N ARG A 124 24.10 11.71 -2.71
CA ARG A 124 22.81 12.16 -3.21
C ARG A 124 22.40 11.33 -4.44
N PRO A 125 21.25 10.64 -4.40
CA PRO A 125 20.76 9.92 -5.57
C PRO A 125 20.33 10.90 -6.69
N PRO A 126 20.14 10.41 -7.92
CA PRO A 126 19.59 11.18 -9.03
C PRO A 126 18.28 11.92 -8.64
N ALA A 127 18.01 13.07 -9.26
CA ALA A 127 16.87 13.91 -8.90
C ALA A 127 15.51 13.18 -8.96
N GLY A 128 15.29 12.32 -9.95
CA GLY A 128 14.04 11.55 -10.05
C GLY A 128 13.86 10.52 -8.92
N ASP A 129 14.96 9.92 -8.46
CA ASP A 129 14.93 8.97 -7.35
C ASP A 129 14.68 9.69 -6.02
N LEU A 130 15.13 10.94 -5.91
CA LEU A 130 14.83 11.79 -4.74
C LEU A 130 13.36 12.15 -4.65
N ASP A 131 12.73 12.57 -5.76
CA ASP A 131 11.31 12.94 -5.76
C ASP A 131 10.43 11.72 -5.41
N PHE A 132 10.76 10.56 -5.97
CA PHE A 132 10.09 9.30 -5.63
C PHE A 132 10.27 8.92 -4.16
N LEU A 133 11.49 9.03 -3.63
CA LEU A 133 11.78 8.73 -2.23
C LEU A 133 11.07 9.70 -1.28
N ASP A 134 11.03 11.00 -1.59
CA ASP A 134 10.36 12.02 -0.80
C ASP A 134 8.85 11.75 -0.70
N GLU A 135 8.20 11.39 -1.81
CA GLU A 135 6.80 11.00 -1.83
C GLU A 135 6.55 9.79 -0.92
N LYS A 136 7.35 8.72 -1.06
CA LYS A 136 7.18 7.49 -0.27
C LYS A 136 7.46 7.71 1.21
N VAL A 137 8.50 8.44 1.56
CA VAL A 137 8.81 8.78 2.96
C VAL A 137 7.72 9.67 3.56
N THR A 138 7.18 10.62 2.79
CA THR A 138 6.07 11.47 3.24
C THR A 138 4.81 10.65 3.54
N LEU A 139 4.46 9.71 2.65
CA LEU A 139 3.34 8.79 2.88
C LEU A 139 3.57 7.92 4.11
N ALA A 140 4.77 7.35 4.27
CA ALA A 140 5.14 6.58 5.44
C ALA A 140 5.03 7.39 6.74
N PHE A 141 5.50 8.63 6.76
CA PHE A 141 5.41 9.54 7.91
C PHE A 141 3.97 9.76 8.38
N ARG A 142 3.02 9.94 7.45
CA ARG A 142 1.59 10.09 7.77
C ARG A 142 1.01 8.86 8.45
N HIS A 143 1.61 7.70 8.22
CA HIS A 143 1.15 6.41 8.75
C HIS A 143 1.85 6.02 10.06
N LEU A 144 2.88 6.75 10.48
CA LEU A 144 3.55 6.51 11.75
C LEU A 144 2.62 6.81 12.93
N LYS A 145 2.63 5.92 13.91
CA LYS A 145 2.00 6.13 15.22
C LYS A 145 2.95 6.94 16.11
N LEU A 146 3.00 8.24 15.90
CA LEU A 146 3.85 9.15 16.67
C LEU A 146 3.21 9.50 18.02
N PRO A 147 4.02 9.67 19.10
CA PRO A 147 3.53 10.21 20.37
C PRO A 147 2.87 11.58 20.20
N THR A 148 1.94 11.94 21.10
CA THR A 148 1.19 13.20 20.98
C THR A 148 2.09 14.43 21.15
N GLU A 149 3.17 14.29 21.91
CA GLU A 149 4.20 15.28 22.16
C GLU A 149 5.23 15.41 21.02
N TRP A 150 5.21 14.47 20.05
CA TRP A 150 6.19 14.46 18.99
C TRP A 150 6.06 15.71 18.10
N ASN A 151 7.18 16.37 17.86
CA ASN A 151 7.27 17.50 16.96
C ASN A 151 8.69 17.60 16.35
N VAL A 152 8.83 18.36 15.26
CA VAL A 152 10.10 18.47 14.52
C VAL A 152 11.22 19.18 15.31
N LEU A 153 10.89 19.91 16.37
CA LEU A 153 11.86 20.63 17.21
C LEU A 153 12.37 19.79 18.38
N GLY A 154 11.74 18.64 18.66
CA GLY A 154 11.97 17.84 19.86
C GLY A 154 10.97 18.14 20.98
#